data_AF-A0A4Y2FRZ2-F1
#
_entry.id   AF-A0A4Y2FRZ2-F1
#
_cell.length_a   1.000
_cell.length_b   1.000
_cell.length_c   1.000
_cell.angle_alpha   90.00
_cell.angle_beta   90.00
_cell.angle_gamma   90.00
#
_symmetry.space_group_name_H-M   'P 1'
#
loop_
_entity.id
_entity.type
_entity.pdbx_description
1 polymer ?
#
loop_
_entity_poly.entity_id
_entity_poly.type
_entity_poly.pdbx_seq_one_letter_code
_entity_poly.pdbx_strand_id
1 'polypeptide(L)' 'MKSEEVVQAYIDRILEVEPLINATGDRCFEDAMKKAREVDSLIASGSYSSEYLSKEKPLLGVPFSIKLIFMAKGNYTQQ' A
#
# COMPACT_ATOMS: atom_id res chain seq x y z
N MET A 1 7.84 10.55 9.22
CA MET A 1 7.60 9.97 7.89
C MET A 1 6.17 9.46 7.88
N LYS A 2 5.39 9.89 6.89
CA LYS A 2 3.99 9.49 6.69
C LYS A 2 3.92 8.24 5.80
N SER A 3 2.88 7.43 5.98
CA SER A 3 2.55 6.29 5.14
C SER A 3 2.39 6.72 3.68
N GLU A 4 1.72 7.86 3.43
CA GLU A 4 1.55 8.41 2.10
C GLU A 4 2.88 8.66 1.37
N GLU A 5 3.87 9.25 2.07
CA GLU A 5 5.19 9.55 1.50
C GLU A 5 5.93 8.26 1.08
N VAL A 6 5.82 7.21 1.90
CA VAL A 6 6.43 5.90 1.61
C VAL A 6 5.75 5.25 0.42
N VAL A 7 4.42 5.19 0.41
CA VAL A 7 3.67 4.56 -0.68
C VAL A 7 3.93 5.28 -2.01
N GLN A 8 3.98 6.61 -2.00
CA GLN A 8 4.31 7.40 -3.18
C GLN A 8 5.72 7.07 -3.70
N ALA A 9 6.73 7.01 -2.83
CA ALA A 9 8.09 6.67 -3.23
C ALA A 9 8.19 5.28 -3.87
N TYR A 10 7.41 4.30 -3.39
CA TYR A 10 7.35 2.97 -4.00
C TYR A 10 6.63 2.98 -5.35
N ILE A 11 5.52 3.72 -5.49
CA ILE A 11 4.82 3.88 -6.78
C ILE A 11 5.75 4.51 -7.81
N ASP A 12 6.44 5.60 -7.45
CA ASP A 12 7.38 6.29 -8.34
C ASP A 12 8.48 5.33 -8.80
N ARG A 13 9.03 4.55 -7.86
CA ARG A 13 10.05 3.55 -8.20
C ARG A 13 9.53 2.46 -9.11
N ILE A 14 8.31 1.97 -8.89
CA ILE A 14 7.66 0.97 -9.75
C ILE A 14 7.52 1.52 -11.17
N LEU A 15 7.04 2.76 -11.31
CA LEU A 15 6.87 3.41 -12.62
C LEU A 15 8.20 3.61 -13.35
N GLU A 16 9.26 3.95 -12.62
CA GLU A 16 10.61 4.12 -13.15
C GLU A 16 11.20 2.80 -13.69
N VAL A 17 11.03 1.68 -12.96
CA VAL A 17 11.64 0.39 -13.34
C VAL A 17 10.82 -0.45 -14.27
N GLU A 18 9.49 -0.29 -14.28
CA GLU A 18 8.62 -1.22 -15.00
C GLU A 18 9.02 -1.40 -16.47
N PRO A 19 9.34 -0.33 -17.23
CA PRO A 19 9.73 -0.50 -18.62
C PRO A 19 10.94 -1.43 -18.84
N LEU A 20 11.73 -1.68 -17.79
CA LEU A 20 12.92 -2.53 -17.82
C LEU A 20 12.63 -3.98 -17.39
N ILE A 21 11.78 -4.18 -16.39
CA ILE A 21 11.59 -5.50 -15.75
C ILE A 21 10.20 -6.11 -15.98
N ASN A 22 9.20 -5.29 -16.32
CA ASN A 22 7.81 -5.70 -16.57
C ASN A 22 7.27 -6.63 -15.47
N ALA A 23 7.41 -6.22 -14.20
CA ALA A 23 7.18 -7.07 -13.04
C ALA A 23 5.77 -6.95 -12.45
N THR A 24 4.99 -5.94 -12.85
CA THR A 24 3.62 -5.73 -12.37
C THR A 24 2.60 -6.02 -13.48
N GLY A 25 1.44 -6.57 -13.11
CA GLY A 25 0.34 -6.79 -14.06
C GLY A 25 -0.79 -5.81 -13.80
N ASP A 26 -1.48 -6.01 -12.68
CA ASP A 26 -2.59 -5.16 -12.23
C ASP A 26 -2.14 -4.24 -11.10
N ARG A 27 -2.52 -2.97 -11.16
CA ARG A 27 -1.98 -1.89 -10.31
C ARG A 27 -3.12 -1.17 -9.60
N CYS A 28 -3.12 -1.25 -8.28
CA CYS A 28 -4.11 -0.58 -7.42
C CYS A 28 -3.56 0.69 -6.74
N PHE A 29 -2.83 1.53 -7.50
CA PHE A 29 -2.11 2.69 -6.94
C PHE A 29 -3.01 3.71 -6.27
N GLU A 30 -4.18 4.01 -6.83
CA GLU A 30 -5.13 4.96 -6.24
C GLU A 30 -5.64 4.47 -4.88
N ASP A 31 -6.03 3.20 -4.80
CA ASP A 31 -6.46 2.56 -3.55
C ASP A 31 -5.32 2.47 -2.52
N ALA A 32 -4.09 2.20 -2.97
CA ALA A 32 -2.92 2.19 -2.11
C ALA A 32 -2.68 3.58 -1.50
N MET A 33 -2.75 4.64 -2.31
CA MET A 33 -2.62 6.02 -1.83
C MET A 33 -3.75 6.41 -0.88
N LYS A 34 -5.00 6.02 -1.17
CA LYS A 34 -6.14 6.25 -0.29
C LYS A 34 -5.91 5.59 1.09
N LYS A 35 -5.53 4.31 1.11
CA LYS A 35 -5.24 3.58 2.36
C LYS A 35 -4.07 4.20 3.12
N ALA A 36 -3.06 4.71 2.42
CA ALA A 36 -1.93 5.37 3.05
C ALA A 36 -2.37 6.63 3.82
N ARG A 37 -3.21 7.47 3.20
CA ARG A 37 -3.80 8.65 3.86
C ARG A 37 -4.69 8.29 5.05
N GLU A 38 -5.44 7.18 4.95
CA GLU A 38 -6.26 6.67 6.06
C GLU A 38 -5.39 6.24 7.25
N VAL A 39 -4.24 5.59 6.99
CA VAL A 39 -3.26 5.24 8.02
C VAL A 39 -2.69 6.50 8.69
N ASP A 40 -2.29 7.49 7.90
CA ASP A 40 -1.78 8.75 8.44
C ASP A 40 -2.81 9.48 9.30
N SER A 41 -4.08 9.47 8.86
CA SER A 41 -5.20 10.05 9.60
C SER A 41 -5.47 9.30 10.91
N LEU A 42 -5.38 7.97 10.90
CA LEU A 42 -5.54 7.12 12.09
C LEU A 42 -4.45 7.37 13.14
N ILE A 43 -3.20 7.53 12.68
CA ILE A 43 -2.08 7.84 13.58
C ILE A 43 -2.24 9.26 14.14
N ALA A 44 -2.57 10.23 13.28
CA ALA A 44 -2.78 11.62 13.68
C ALA A 44 -3.97 11.82 14.63
N SER A 45 -5.00 10.98 14.55
CA SER A 45 -6.17 11.07 15.44
C SER A 45 -5.86 10.73 16.89
N GLY A 46 -4.75 10.01 17.15
CA GLY A 46 -4.36 9.58 18.49
C GLY A 46 -5.37 8.62 19.14
N SER A 47 -6.28 8.03 18.36
CA SER A 47 -7.36 7.18 18.89
C SER A 47 -6.86 5.85 19.47
N TYR A 48 -5.64 5.45 19.13
CA TYR A 48 -5.00 4.22 19.58
C TYR A 48 -3.58 4.50 20.06
N SER A 49 -3.14 3.81 21.12
CA SER A 49 -1.75 3.90 21.57
C SER A 49 -0.81 3.24 20.57
N SER A 50 0.45 3.70 20.54
CA SER A 50 1.48 3.09 19.70
C SER A 50 1.69 1.60 20.00
N GLU A 51 1.61 1.21 21.28
CA GLU A 51 1.73 -0.20 21.70
C GLU A 51 0.58 -1.05 21.13
N TYR A 52 -0.66 -0.55 21.20
CA TYR A 52 -1.81 -1.23 20.61
C TYR A 52 -1.66 -1.38 19.10
N LEU A 53 -1.29 -0.30 18.40
CA LEU A 53 -1.10 -0.33 16.94
C LEU A 53 0.01 -1.29 16.54
N SER A 54 1.13 -1.32 17.27
CA SER A 54 2.23 -2.24 16.99
C SER A 54 1.82 -3.71 17.14
N LYS A 55 0.97 -4.02 18.13
CA LYS A 55 0.52 -5.39 18.40
C LYS A 55 -0.56 -5.85 17.42
N GLU A 56 -1.57 -5.01 17.21
CA GLU A 56 -2.77 -5.40 16.46
C GLU A 56 -2.68 -5.07 14.96
N LYS A 57 -1.78 -4.16 14.57
CA LYS A 57 -1.54 -3.76 13.17
C LYS A 57 -0.03 -3.71 12.88
N PRO A 58 0.68 -4.84 12.98
CA PRO A 58 2.14 -4.86 12.85
C PRO A 58 2.68 -4.40 11.48
N LEU A 59 1.83 -4.38 10.45
CA LEU A 59 2.16 -3.92 9.09
C LEU A 59 1.43 -2.60 8.73
N LEU A 60 1.00 -1.81 9.72
CA LEU A 60 0.28 -0.57 9.48
C LEU A 60 1.14 0.40 8.65
N GLY A 61 0.66 0.74 7.45
CA GLY A 61 1.35 1.65 6.52
C GLY A 61 2.48 1.01 5.71
N VAL A 62 2.70 -0.32 5.80
CA VAL A 62 3.70 -1.02 4.99
C VAL A 62 3.14 -1.26 3.57
N PRO A 63 3.76 -0.73 2.50
CA PRO A 63 3.38 -1.05 1.13
C PRO A 63 3.69 -2.52 0.81
N PHE A 64 2.79 -3.20 0.12
CA PHE A 64 3.05 -4.57 -0.37
C PHE A 64 2.34 -4.84 -1.69
N SER A 65 2.89 -5.79 -2.45
CA SER A 65 2.30 -6.35 -3.67
C SER A 65 2.07 -7.84 -3.48
N ILE A 66 1.13 -8.42 -4.24
CA ILE A 66 0.85 -9.85 -4.22
C ILE A 66 0.95 -10.43 -5.63
N LYS A 67 1.23 -11.74 -5.73
CA LYS A 67 1.21 -12.44 -7.01
C LYS A 67 -0.21 -12.42 -7.60
N LEU A 68 -0.32 -12.19 -8.91
CA LEU A 68 -1.59 -12.04 -9.63
C LEU A 68 -2.61 -13.18 -9.46
N ILE A 69 -2.16 -14.38 -9.05
CA ILE A 69 -3.04 -15.53 -8.80
C ILE A 69 -3.93 -15.34 -7.56
N PHE A 70 -3.60 -14.37 -6.69
CA PHE A 70 -4.40 -14.05 -5.53
C PHE A 70 -5.51 -13.07 -5.90
N MET A 71 -6.70 -13.33 -5.38
CA MET A 71 -7.84 -12.45 -5.58
C MET A 71 -7.72 -11.21 -4.69
N ALA A 72 -7.66 -10.03 -5.31
CA ALA A 72 -7.78 -8.75 -4.63
C ALA A 72 -9.13 -8.12 -4.95
N LYS A 73 -9.80 -7.55 -3.94
CA LYS A 73 -11.07 -6.84 -4.13
C LYS A 73 -10.85 -5.67 -5.09
N GLY A 74 -11.65 -5.60 -6.16
CA GLY A 74 -11.55 -4.56 -7.18
C GLY A 74 -10.84 -5.03 -8.46
N ASN A 75 -10.17 -6.18 -8.44
CA ASN A 75 -9.48 -6.71 -9.59
C ASN A 75 -10.34 -7.79 -10.27
N TYR A 76 -10.60 -7.63 -11.57
CA TYR A 76 -11.17 -8.70 -12.40
C TYR A 76 -10.00 -9.49 -12.96
N THR A 77 -9.81 -10.72 -12.49
CA THR A 77 -8.81 -11.61 -13.09
C THR A 77 -9.18 -11.79 -14.57
N GLN A 78 -8.34 -11.29 -15.48
CA GLN A 78 -8.41 -11.64 -16.90
C GLN A 78 -8.13 -13.14 -16.95
N GLN A 79 -9.16 -13.95 -17.21
CA GLN A 79 -9.01 -15.37 -17.54
C GLN A 79 -8.40 -15.53 -18.92
#